data_AF-A0A6J4WX52-F1
#
_entry.id   AF-A0A6J4WX52-F1
#
_cell.length_a   1.000
_cell.length_b   1.000
_cell.length_c   1.000
_cell.angle_alpha   90.00
_cell.angle_beta   90.00
_cell.angle_gamma   90.00
#
_symmetry.space_group_name_H-M   'P 1'
#
loop_
_entity.id
_entity.type
_entity.pdbx_description
1 polymer ?
#
loop_
_entity_poly.entity_id
_entity_poly.type
_entity_poly.pdbx_seq_one_letter_code
_entity_poly.pdbx_strand_id
1 'polypeptide(L)'
;MKNSQHPVLTTVLFGLICGISLIPLNLVLNNMFFWPNAICLTLWLFTAGYAVLLCRWSKQKLMSVSYPILFLLLTVFLVQSIGAFFFLALAAISWIRSGLCYQERGKVRLVVELFLCVAGGALVTVFTPGSALSWALAIWLFFLLQALYFAIFDSNTPTLDSQYEQEVDPFERASRRAEDILSAPPLA
;
A
#
# COMPACT_ATOMS: atom_id res chain seq x y z
N MET A 1 -11.44 2.49 -22.17
CA MET A 1 -10.07 1.95 -22.04
C MET A 1 -9.88 1.45 -20.62
N LYS A 2 -9.98 0.13 -20.41
CA LYS A 2 -9.92 -0.53 -19.10
C LYS A 2 -8.45 -0.66 -18.72
N ASN A 3 -7.86 0.40 -18.16
CA ASN A 3 -6.52 0.33 -17.58
C ASN A 3 -6.65 -0.51 -16.30
N SER A 4 -6.51 -1.82 -16.44
CA SER A 4 -6.24 -2.75 -15.34
C SER A 4 -4.91 -2.33 -14.71
N GLN A 5 -4.98 -1.38 -13.77
CA GLN A 5 -3.84 -0.92 -13.00
C GLN A 5 -3.37 -2.09 -12.16
N HIS A 6 -2.34 -2.83 -12.60
CA HIS A 6 -1.71 -3.82 -11.77
C HIS A 6 -1.08 -3.11 -10.57
N PRO A 7 -1.63 -3.28 -9.34
CA PRO A 7 -1.18 -2.57 -8.14
C PRO A 7 0.32 -2.81 -7.87
N VAL A 8 0.82 -3.98 -8.30
CA VAL A 8 2.23 -4.37 -8.29
C VAL A 8 3.09 -3.37 -9.06
N LEU A 9 2.82 -3.17 -10.36
CA LEU A 9 3.65 -2.31 -11.22
C LEU A 9 3.65 -0.86 -10.75
N THR A 10 2.49 -0.35 -10.31
CA THR A 10 2.39 0.99 -9.75
C THR A 10 3.16 1.15 -8.43
N THR A 11 3.23 0.12 -7.58
CA THR A 11 4.01 0.15 -6.34
C THR A 11 5.52 0.12 -6.63
N VAL A 12 5.95 -0.67 -7.62
CA VAL A 12 7.36 -0.73 -8.05
C VAL A 12 7.81 0.61 -8.62
N LEU A 13 7.02 1.18 -9.54
CA LEU A 13 7.32 2.49 -10.13
C LEU A 13 7.33 3.60 -9.07
N PHE A 14 6.36 3.59 -8.16
CA PHE A 14 6.33 4.55 -7.05
C PHE A 14 7.56 4.42 -6.16
N GLY A 15 7.96 3.19 -5.81
CA GLY A 15 9.16 2.93 -5.02
C GLY A 15 10.44 3.43 -5.69
N LEU A 16 10.56 3.26 -7.01
CA LEU A 16 11.69 3.78 -7.79
C LEU A 16 11.72 5.31 -7.76
N ILE A 17 10.56 5.96 -7.94
CA ILE A 17 10.43 7.42 -7.83
C ILE A 17 10.82 7.90 -6.43
N CYS A 18 10.37 7.23 -5.37
CA CYS A 18 10.74 7.55 -3.98
C CYS A 18 12.25 7.40 -3.75
N GLY A 19 12.87 6.33 -4.25
CA GLY A 19 14.32 6.12 -4.14
C GLY A 19 15.14 7.22 -4.82
N ILE A 20 14.76 7.62 -6.04
CA ILE A 20 15.45 8.68 -6.80
C ILE A 20 15.19 10.06 -6.19
N SER A 21 13.95 10.34 -5.79
CA SER A 21 13.56 11.64 -5.22
C SER A 21 14.05 11.87 -3.79
N LEU A 22 14.50 10.82 -3.09
CA LEU A 22 15.01 10.93 -1.72
C LEU A 22 16.13 11.96 -1.60
N ILE A 23 17.11 11.92 -2.51
CA ILE A 23 18.29 12.78 -2.47
C ILE A 23 17.92 14.27 -2.69
N PRO A 24 17.24 14.66 -3.78
CA PRO A 24 16.87 16.05 -3.99
C PRO A 24 15.88 16.56 -2.94
N LEU A 25 14.94 15.72 -2.48
CA LEU A 25 13.93 16.14 -1.50
C LEU A 25 14.54 16.41 -0.13
N ASN A 26 15.46 15.54 0.33
CA ASN A 26 16.21 15.81 1.55
C ASN A 26 17.12 17.04 1.42
N LEU A 27 17.71 17.29 0.25
CA LEU A 27 18.55 18.47 0.03
C LEU A 27 17.73 19.77 0.17
N VAL A 28 16.54 19.80 -0.43
CA VAL A 28 15.61 20.94 -0.30
C VAL A 28 15.12 21.12 1.13
N LEU A 29 14.70 20.02 1.79
CA LEU A 29 14.15 20.09 3.15
C LEU A 29 15.21 20.44 4.20
N ASN A 30 16.46 19.99 4.02
CA ASN A 30 17.56 20.32 4.92
C ASN A 30 17.98 21.80 4.83
N ASN A 31 17.61 22.50 3.75
CA ASN A 31 17.77 23.95 3.67
C ASN A 31 16.73 24.71 4.51
N MET A 32 15.61 24.07 4.88
CA MET A 32 14.51 24.67 5.63
C MET A 32 14.40 24.17 7.07
N PHE A 33 14.80 22.92 7.33
CA PHE A 33 14.59 22.22 8.60
C PHE A 33 15.87 21.53 9.08
N PHE A 34 15.95 21.29 10.39
CA PHE A 34 17.04 20.51 10.99
C PHE A 34 17.07 19.08 10.43
N TRP A 35 18.26 18.55 10.20
CA TRP A 35 18.52 17.31 9.44
C TRP A 35 17.64 16.09 9.78
N PRO A 36 17.37 15.74 11.06
CA PRO A 36 16.49 14.63 11.41
C PRO A 36 15.03 14.86 10.97
N ASN A 37 14.55 16.10 11.10
CA ASN A 37 13.18 16.46 10.74
C ASN A 37 12.99 16.44 9.22
N ALA A 38 14.01 16.82 8.45
CA ALA A 38 13.99 16.75 6.99
C ALA A 38 13.80 15.30 6.49
N ILE A 39 14.50 14.34 7.10
CA ILE A 39 14.37 12.92 6.78
C ILE A 39 12.98 12.40 7.20
N CYS A 40 12.52 12.70 8.41
CA CYS A 40 11.18 12.30 8.87
C CYS A 40 10.07 12.88 8.00
N LEU A 41 10.17 14.15 7.56
CA LEU A 41 9.24 14.77 6.61
C LEU A 41 9.27 14.07 5.24
N THR A 42 10.44 13.73 4.75
CA THR A 42 10.58 12.98 3.49
C THR A 42 9.90 11.61 3.57
N LEU A 43 10.14 10.87 4.65
CA LEU A 43 9.50 9.58 4.91
C LEU A 43 7.98 9.71 5.07
N TRP A 44 7.52 10.79 5.72
CA TRP A 44 6.11 11.11 5.83
C TRP A 44 5.46 11.35 4.47
N LEU A 45 6.10 12.14 3.58
CA LEU A 45 5.61 12.39 2.22
C LEU A 45 5.47 11.10 1.41
N PHE A 46 6.45 10.20 1.50
CA PHE A 46 6.40 8.91 0.81
C PHE A 46 5.29 8.03 1.37
N THR A 47 5.10 8.03 2.69
CA THR A 47 4.03 7.28 3.36
C THR A 47 2.65 7.82 2.98
N ALA A 48 2.48 9.15 2.95
CA ALA A 48 1.25 9.80 2.53
C ALA A 48 0.91 9.49 1.06
N GLY A 49 1.90 9.62 0.16
CA GLY A 49 1.73 9.28 -1.25
C GLY A 49 1.32 7.82 -1.46
N TYR A 50 1.97 6.90 -0.73
CA TYR A 50 1.61 5.49 -0.77
C TYR A 50 0.21 5.21 -0.21
N ALA A 51 -0.18 5.86 0.88
CA ALA A 51 -1.50 5.72 1.48
C ALA A 51 -2.63 6.19 0.54
N VAL A 52 -2.38 7.22 -0.27
CA VAL A 52 -3.30 7.66 -1.33
C VAL A 52 -3.45 6.58 -2.42
N LEU A 53 -2.34 5.96 -2.84
CA LEU A 53 -2.38 4.85 -3.80
C LEU A 53 -3.18 3.66 -3.24
N LEU A 54 -2.97 3.32 -1.97
CA LEU A 54 -3.72 2.27 -1.27
C LEU A 54 -5.23 2.57 -1.24
N CYS A 55 -5.62 3.80 -0.87
CA CYS A 55 -7.04 4.21 -0.91
C CYS A 55 -7.64 4.02 -2.30
N ARG A 56 -6.89 4.41 -3.34
CA ARG A 56 -7.35 4.34 -4.72
C ARG A 56 -7.58 2.91 -5.18
N TRP A 57 -6.72 1.97 -4.79
CA TRP A 57 -6.90 0.55 -5.12
C TRP A 57 -8.01 -0.12 -4.30
N SER A 58 -8.19 0.30 -3.05
CA SER A 58 -9.23 -0.21 -2.16
C SER A 58 -10.61 0.42 -2.41
N LYS A 59 -10.71 1.47 -3.25
CA LYS A 59 -11.91 2.28 -3.49
C LYS A 59 -12.49 2.93 -2.22
N GLN A 60 -11.67 3.07 -1.18
CA GLN A 60 -12.06 3.68 0.10
C GLN A 60 -11.95 5.20 0.06
N LYS A 61 -12.73 5.89 0.90
CA LYS A 61 -12.70 7.36 1.00
C LYS A 61 -11.36 7.82 1.60
N LEU A 62 -10.70 8.74 0.89
CA LEU A 62 -9.43 9.35 1.32
C LEU A 62 -9.50 9.98 2.72
N MET A 63 -10.68 10.48 3.11
CA MET A 63 -10.92 11.07 4.42
C MET A 63 -10.69 10.08 5.57
N SER A 64 -10.89 8.77 5.35
CA SER A 64 -10.67 7.76 6.39
C SER A 64 -9.19 7.60 6.73
N VAL A 65 -8.31 7.84 5.76
CA VAL A 65 -6.85 7.76 5.90
C VAL A 65 -6.22 9.09 6.33
N SER A 66 -6.99 10.18 6.35
CA SER A 66 -6.50 11.49 6.79
C SER A 66 -6.00 11.46 8.25
N TYR A 67 -6.73 10.76 9.14
CA TYR A 67 -6.38 10.67 10.56
C TYR A 67 -5.00 10.05 10.82
N PRO A 68 -4.68 8.83 10.36
CA PRO A 68 -3.36 8.24 10.59
C PRO A 68 -2.23 9.05 9.94
N ILE A 69 -2.48 9.68 8.79
CA ILE A 69 -1.47 10.51 8.11
C ILE A 69 -1.21 11.83 8.84
N LEU A 70 -2.25 12.51 9.33
CA LEU A 70 -2.11 13.72 10.14
C LEU A 70 -1.46 13.42 11.49
N PHE A 71 -1.81 12.29 12.12
CA PHE A 71 -1.15 11.82 13.33
C PHE A 71 0.35 11.59 13.07
N LEU A 72 0.68 10.90 11.97
CA LEU A 72 2.07 10.67 11.59
C LEU A 72 2.81 12.00 11.32
N LEU A 73 2.15 13.00 10.73
CA LEU A 73 2.73 14.33 10.53
C LEU A 73 3.10 15.00 11.86
N LEU A 74 2.23 14.92 12.86
CA LEU A 74 2.50 15.46 14.19
C LEU A 74 3.72 14.78 14.82
N THR A 75 3.86 13.47 14.64
CA THR A 75 4.99 12.72 15.21
C THR A 75 6.35 13.08 14.62
N VAL A 76 6.39 13.68 13.41
CA VAL A 76 7.63 14.22 12.82
C VAL A 76 8.32 15.21 13.75
N PHE A 77 7.55 16.05 14.44
CA PHE A 77 8.08 17.10 15.33
C PHE A 77 8.29 16.62 16.77
N LEU A 78 7.62 15.53 17.16
CA LEU A 78 7.68 14.99 18.52
C LEU A 78 8.78 13.93 18.67
N VAL A 79 9.00 13.13 17.61
CA VAL A 79 9.92 11.98 17.65
C VAL A 79 11.26 12.40 17.06
N GLN A 80 12.26 12.53 17.92
CA GLN A 80 13.62 12.91 17.50
C GLN A 80 14.47 11.75 16.95
N SER A 81 13.92 10.53 16.92
CA SER A 81 14.60 9.34 16.40
C SER A 81 14.02 8.92 15.05
N ILE A 82 14.86 8.93 14.01
CA ILE A 82 14.50 8.49 12.66
C ILE A 82 13.99 7.04 12.67
N GLY A 83 14.63 6.16 13.44
CA GLY A 83 14.22 4.76 13.56
C GLY A 83 12.84 4.61 14.20
N ALA A 84 12.58 5.33 15.29
CA ALA A 84 11.28 5.30 15.95
C ALA A 84 10.17 5.83 15.03
N PHE A 85 10.44 6.90 14.29
CA PHE A 85 9.51 7.44 13.28
C PHE A 85 9.23 6.41 12.17
N PHE A 86 10.25 5.70 11.70
CA PHE A 86 10.08 4.66 10.69
C PHE A 86 9.17 3.52 11.16
N PHE A 87 9.34 3.03 12.40
CA PHE A 87 8.43 2.02 12.97
C PHE A 87 7.00 2.54 13.11
N LEU A 88 6.80 3.81 13.46
CA LEU A 88 5.47 4.42 13.48
C LEU A 88 4.86 4.50 12.08
N ALA A 89 5.64 4.83 11.06
CA ALA A 89 5.19 4.85 9.67
C ALA A 89 4.78 3.44 9.20
N LEU A 90 5.56 2.40 9.56
CA LEU A 90 5.21 1.00 9.28
C LEU A 90 3.91 0.57 9.97
N ALA A 91 3.73 0.95 11.23
CA ALA A 91 2.51 0.68 11.98
C ALA A 91 1.31 1.38 11.35
N ALA A 92 1.46 2.64 10.94
CA ALA A 92 0.42 3.41 10.26
C ALA A 92 0.02 2.79 8.92
N ILE A 93 0.99 2.40 8.07
CA ILE A 93 0.72 1.73 6.79
C ILE A 93 0.02 0.39 7.01
N SER A 94 0.46 -0.38 8.00
CA SER A 94 -0.17 -1.67 8.35
C SER A 94 -1.60 -1.46 8.82
N TRP A 95 -1.82 -0.48 9.70
CA TRP A 95 -3.17 -0.11 10.15
C TRP A 95 -4.08 0.31 9.00
N ILE A 96 -3.61 1.19 8.11
CA ILE A 96 -4.38 1.63 6.93
C ILE A 96 -4.77 0.43 6.07
N ARG A 97 -3.86 -0.52 5.90
CA ARG A 97 -4.06 -1.69 5.03
C ARG A 97 -4.99 -2.73 5.66
N SER A 98 -4.71 -3.20 6.87
CA SER A 98 -5.52 -4.26 7.53
C SER A 98 -6.80 -3.71 8.14
N GLY A 99 -6.76 -2.48 8.69
CA GLY A 99 -7.85 -1.88 9.44
C GLY A 99 -8.87 -1.14 8.57
N LEU A 100 -8.43 -0.50 7.48
CA LEU A 100 -9.32 0.30 6.63
C LEU A 100 -9.53 -0.31 5.24
N CYS A 101 -8.44 -0.69 4.55
CA CYS A 101 -8.52 -1.03 3.13
C CYS A 101 -8.91 -2.48 2.83
N TYR A 102 -8.57 -3.43 3.71
CA TYR A 102 -8.73 -4.87 3.45
C TYR A 102 -9.21 -5.66 4.68
N GLN A 103 -10.19 -5.11 5.41
CA GLN A 103 -10.71 -5.67 6.66
C GLN A 103 -11.27 -7.11 6.54
N GLU A 104 -11.79 -7.50 5.36
CA GLU A 104 -12.53 -8.76 5.19
C GLU A 104 -11.67 -10.02 5.00
N ARG A 105 -10.35 -9.92 4.85
CA ARG A 105 -9.52 -11.06 4.38
C ARG A 105 -8.46 -11.55 5.37
N GLY A 106 -8.92 -12.27 6.40
CA GLY A 106 -8.27 -13.45 7.03
C GLY A 106 -6.93 -13.30 7.78
N LYS A 107 -6.68 -14.23 8.73
CA LYS A 107 -5.46 -14.32 9.58
C LYS A 107 -4.15 -14.44 8.79
N VAL A 108 -4.19 -15.05 7.60
CA VAL A 108 -3.00 -15.26 6.73
C VAL A 108 -2.40 -13.93 6.26
N ARG A 109 -3.24 -12.93 5.98
CA ARG A 109 -2.79 -11.63 5.50
C ARG A 109 -2.06 -10.86 6.59
N LEU A 110 -2.53 -10.95 7.83
CA LEU A 110 -1.88 -10.38 9.01
C LEU A 110 -0.48 -10.99 9.24
N VAL A 111 -0.32 -12.31 9.06
CA VAL A 111 0.99 -12.97 9.16
C VAL A 111 1.96 -12.46 8.10
N VAL A 112 1.51 -12.34 6.84
CA VAL A 112 2.34 -11.78 5.77
C VAL A 112 2.68 -10.31 6.06
N GLU A 113 1.74 -9.52 6.58
CA GLU A 113 2.01 -8.13 6.95
C GLU A 113 3.03 -8.00 8.06
N LEU A 114 2.94 -8.84 9.09
CA LEU A 114 3.92 -8.91 10.16
C LEU A 114 5.30 -9.28 9.61
N PHE A 115 5.36 -10.28 8.72
CA PHE A 115 6.60 -10.67 8.05
C PHE A 115 7.18 -9.52 7.24
N LEU A 116 6.36 -8.80 6.46
CA LEU A 116 6.80 -7.66 5.66
C LEU A 116 7.24 -6.48 6.53
N CYS A 117 6.60 -6.27 7.69
CA CYS A 117 7.03 -5.28 8.68
C CYS A 117 8.38 -5.63 9.29
N VAL A 118 8.57 -6.89 9.69
CA VAL A 118 9.84 -7.38 10.25
C VAL A 118 10.94 -7.32 9.20
N ALA A 119 10.68 -7.81 7.99
CA ALA A 119 11.64 -7.78 6.89
C ALA A 119 11.97 -6.33 6.45
N GLY A 120 10.97 -5.45 6.40
CA GLY A 120 11.16 -4.02 6.11
C GLY A 120 11.97 -3.30 7.19
N GLY A 121 11.69 -3.58 8.47
CA GLY A 121 12.48 -3.07 9.59
C GLY A 121 13.92 -3.58 9.57
N ALA A 122 14.11 -4.88 9.32
CA ALA A 122 15.43 -5.50 9.19
C ALA A 122 16.22 -4.89 8.01
N LEU A 123 15.58 -4.72 6.85
CA LEU A 123 16.16 -4.05 5.68
C LEU A 123 16.69 -2.66 6.05
N VAL A 124 15.89 -1.84 6.73
CA VAL A 124 16.37 -0.53 7.17
C VAL A 124 17.56 -0.69 8.10
N THR A 125 17.50 -1.51 9.15
CA THR A 125 18.63 -1.67 10.09
C THR A 125 19.93 -2.14 9.42
N VAL A 126 19.85 -3.03 8.43
CA VAL A 126 21.01 -3.55 7.70
C VAL A 126 21.56 -2.53 6.71
N PHE A 127 20.69 -1.77 6.02
CA PHE A 127 21.08 -0.72 5.09
C PHE A 127 21.27 0.66 5.77
N THR A 128 21.22 0.70 7.11
CA THR A 128 21.64 1.85 7.91
C THR A 128 23.16 1.81 8.16
N PRO A 129 24.00 2.05 7.13
CA PRO A 129 25.23 2.78 7.39
C PRO A 129 25.41 3.98 6.43
N GLY A 130 25.45 5.18 7.01
CA GLY A 130 26.21 6.38 6.59
C GLY A 130 25.91 7.09 5.25
N SER A 131 25.35 6.43 4.23
CA SER A 131 25.33 6.99 2.86
C SER A 131 23.93 7.28 2.32
N ALA A 132 23.79 8.34 1.51
CA ALA A 132 22.51 8.65 0.87
C ALA A 132 22.03 7.53 -0.08
N LEU A 133 22.98 6.81 -0.70
CA LEU A 133 22.70 5.68 -1.59
C LEU A 133 22.09 4.50 -0.81
N SER A 134 22.59 4.19 0.38
CA SER A 134 22.06 3.08 1.18
C SER A 134 20.64 3.35 1.64
N TRP A 135 20.31 4.61 1.97
CA TRP A 135 18.92 5.02 2.23
C TRP A 135 18.01 4.91 1.01
N ALA A 136 18.48 5.35 -0.17
CA ALA A 136 17.71 5.23 -1.42
C ALA A 136 17.41 3.76 -1.76
N LEU A 137 18.41 2.89 -1.61
CA LEU A 137 18.26 1.44 -1.79
C LEU A 137 17.31 0.82 -0.76
N ALA A 138 17.42 1.22 0.52
CA ALA A 138 16.53 0.73 1.58
C ALA A 138 15.06 1.06 1.28
N ILE A 139 14.77 2.29 0.85
CA ILE A 139 13.42 2.72 0.49
C ILE A 139 12.92 1.97 -0.74
N TRP A 140 13.76 1.81 -1.75
CA TRP A 140 13.39 1.06 -2.95
C TRP A 140 13.08 -0.41 -2.64
N LEU A 141 13.95 -1.09 -1.89
CA LEU A 141 13.75 -2.47 -1.44
C LEU A 141 12.50 -2.61 -0.56
N PHE A 142 12.22 -1.62 0.30
CA PHE A 142 11.00 -1.58 1.09
C PHE A 142 9.75 -1.57 0.20
N PHE A 143 9.71 -0.71 -0.83
CA PHE A 143 8.58 -0.69 -1.76
C PHE A 143 8.50 -1.93 -2.66
N LEU A 144 9.63 -2.55 -3.02
CA LEU A 144 9.63 -3.86 -3.69
C LEU A 144 9.00 -4.93 -2.81
N LEU A 145 9.30 -4.92 -1.51
CA LEU A 145 8.69 -5.82 -0.53
C LEU A 145 7.17 -5.57 -0.41
N GLN A 146 6.74 -4.30 -0.44
CA GLN A 146 5.32 -3.94 -0.52
C GLN A 146 4.67 -4.36 -1.84
N ALA A 147 5.38 -4.29 -2.97
CA ALA A 147 4.88 -4.75 -4.26
C ALA A 147 4.72 -6.28 -4.29
N LEU A 148 5.62 -7.01 -3.61
CA LEU A 148 5.56 -8.47 -3.48
C LEU A 148 4.30 -8.92 -2.74
N TYR A 149 3.85 -8.16 -1.72
CA TYR A 149 2.56 -8.39 -1.07
C TYR A 149 1.42 -8.43 -2.09
N PHE A 150 1.35 -7.43 -2.97
CA PHE A 150 0.34 -7.41 -4.02
C PHE A 150 0.54 -8.57 -5.00
N ALA A 151 1.76 -8.93 -5.39
CA ALA A 151 1.97 -10.07 -6.29
C ALA A 151 1.43 -11.38 -5.71
N ILE A 152 1.60 -11.60 -4.40
CA ILE A 152 1.10 -12.80 -3.70
C ILE A 152 -0.43 -12.78 -3.58
N PHE A 153 -1.03 -11.63 -3.28
CA PHE A 153 -2.48 -11.55 -3.02
C PHE A 153 -3.35 -11.21 -4.24
N ASP A 154 -2.80 -10.57 -5.29
CA ASP A 154 -3.46 -10.22 -6.57
C ASP A 154 -3.65 -11.47 -7.45
N SER A 155 -2.81 -12.51 -7.27
CA SER A 155 -3.04 -13.83 -7.87
C SER A 155 -4.19 -14.61 -7.24
N ASN A 156 -4.64 -14.19 -6.04
CA ASN A 156 -5.71 -14.82 -5.27
C ASN A 156 -6.95 -13.94 -5.16
N THR A 157 -7.05 -12.84 -5.92
CA THR A 157 -8.28 -12.06 -6.00
C THR A 157 -9.26 -12.72 -6.96
N PRO A 158 -10.33 -13.39 -6.46
CA PRO A 158 -11.56 -13.48 -7.23
C PRO A 158 -11.89 -12.03 -7.63
N THR A 159 -11.96 -11.78 -8.93
CA THR A 159 -12.35 -10.48 -9.50
C THR A 159 -13.63 -10.02 -8.80
N LEU A 160 -13.78 -8.72 -8.57
CA LEU A 160 -15.00 -8.17 -7.95
C LEU A 160 -16.29 -8.65 -8.66
N ASP A 161 -16.19 -8.96 -9.96
CA ASP A 161 -17.23 -9.62 -10.75
C ASP A 161 -17.64 -11.00 -10.19
N SER A 162 -16.69 -11.79 -9.70
CA SER A 162 -16.95 -13.10 -9.08
C SER A 162 -17.46 -13.02 -7.64
N GLN A 163 -17.20 -11.95 -6.88
CA GLN A 163 -17.86 -11.76 -5.57
C GLN A 163 -19.34 -11.36 -5.75
N TYR A 164 -19.65 -10.50 -6.73
CA TYR A 164 -21.04 -10.20 -7.08
C TYR A 164 -21.77 -11.44 -7.63
N GLU A 165 -21.11 -12.28 -8.44
CA GLU A 165 -21.69 -13.55 -8.91
C GLU A 165 -21.82 -14.63 -7.83
N GLN A 166 -21.10 -14.49 -6.71
CA GLN A 166 -21.13 -15.43 -5.60
C GLN A 166 -22.09 -14.98 -4.47
N GLU A 167 -22.44 -13.69 -4.43
CA GLU A 167 -23.47 -13.11 -3.56
C GLU A 167 -24.89 -13.25 -4.15
N VAL A 168 -25.02 -13.47 -5.46
CA VAL A 168 -26.28 -13.90 -6.07
C VAL A 168 -26.57 -15.33 -5.61
N ASP A 169 -27.71 -15.50 -4.94
CA ASP A 169 -28.23 -16.80 -4.50
C ASP A 169 -28.10 -17.82 -5.66
N PRO A 170 -27.48 -18.99 -5.45
CA PRO A 170 -27.40 -20.06 -6.45
C PRO A 170 -28.73 -20.32 -7.16
N PHE A 171 -29.85 -20.11 -6.46
CA PHE A 171 -31.19 -20.23 -7.01
C PHE A 171 -31.53 -19.14 -8.04
N GLU A 172 -31.20 -17.88 -7.75
CA GLU A 172 -31.45 -16.76 -8.66
C GLU A 172 -30.55 -16.84 -9.91
N ARG A 173 -29.33 -17.36 -9.76
CA ARG A 173 -28.44 -17.67 -10.89
C ARG A 173 -29.02 -18.79 -11.78
N ALA A 174 -29.62 -19.82 -11.17
CA ALA A 174 -30.29 -20.88 -11.92
C ALA A 174 -31.54 -20.35 -12.65
N SER A 175 -32.32 -19.47 -12.01
CA SER A 175 -33.51 -18.84 -12.61
C SER A 175 -33.16 -18.02 -13.84
N ARG A 176 -32.15 -17.13 -13.76
CA ARG A 176 -31.72 -16.32 -14.91
C ARG A 176 -31.21 -17.15 -16.07
N ARG A 177 -30.47 -18.24 -15.79
CA ARG A 177 -30.03 -19.16 -16.85
C ARG A 177 -31.21 -19.89 -17.51
N ALA A 178 -32.25 -20.22 -16.75
CA ALA A 178 -33.46 -20.81 -17.31
C ALA A 178 -34.21 -19.81 -18.19
N GLU A 179 -34.32 -18.54 -17.77
CA GLU A 179 -34.91 -17.46 -18.57
C GLU A 179 -34.11 -17.18 -19.85
N ASP A 180 -32.78 -17.22 -19.80
CA ASP A 180 -31.92 -17.06 -20.99
C ASP A 180 -32.11 -18.22 -21.99
N ILE A 181 -32.26 -19.46 -21.51
CA ILE A 181 -32.54 -20.62 -22.37
C ILE A 181 -33.92 -20.52 -23.01
N LEU A 182 -34.92 -20.01 -22.29
CA LEU A 182 -36.29 -19.85 -22.77
C LEU A 182 -36.47 -18.65 -23.71
N SER A 183 -35.66 -17.61 -23.54
CA SER A 183 -35.70 -16.41 -24.38
C SER A 183 -34.78 -16.50 -25.61
N ALA A 184 -33.88 -17.48 -25.66
CA ALA A 184 -33.12 -17.80 -26.86
C ALA A 184 -34.07 -18.29 -27.98
N PRO A 185 -34.10 -17.62 -29.14
CA PRO A 185 -34.89 -18.08 -30.28
C PRO A 185 -34.37 -19.46 -30.74
N PRO A 186 -35.25 -20.38 -31.17
CA PRO A 186 -34.82 -21.69 -31.65
C PRO A 186 -33.86 -21.50 -32.82
N LEU A 187 -32.69 -22.13 -32.73
CA LEU A 187 -31.72 -22.23 -33.83
C LEU A 187 -32.45 -22.92 -35.01
N ALA A 188 -32.75 -22.13 -36.03
CA ALA A 188 -33.22 -22.59 -37.34
C ALA A 188 -32.02 -23.01 -38.20
#